data_AF-A0A9X9L9N6-F1
#
_entry.id   AF-A0A9X9L9N6-F1
#
_cell.length_a   1.000
_cell.length_b   1.000
_cell.length_c   1.000
_cell.angle_alpha   90.00
_cell.angle_beta   90.00
_cell.angle_gamma   90.00
#
_symmetry.space_group_name_H-M   'P 1'
#
loop_
_entity.id
_entity.type
_entity.pdbx_description
1 polymer ?
#
loop_
_entity_poly.entity_id
_entity_poly.type
_entity_poly.pdbx_seq_one_letter_code
_entity_poly.pdbx_strand_id
1 'polypeptide(L)'
;MRFYTVALLLQSVSFSAANLAHYQLYDIQDHLKSFRCLDQIFNYHGLESHRLMAYRYLDAGRLTEITIPQIEVKVRNLPHGRKVMYKSSVPGSRYYLYSMRGDDDLVTFYNYILIIDSHGHISAIMAQDTSFQIAAPSIIRNENLCTIV
;
A
#
# COMPACT_ATOMS: atom_id res chain seq x y z
N MET A 1 14.15 -56.68 5.96
CA MET A 1 14.29 -55.44 5.19
C MET A 1 13.41 -54.38 5.83
N ARG A 2 13.98 -53.31 6.39
CA ARG A 2 13.22 -52.26 7.09
C ARG A 2 12.86 -51.17 6.08
N PHE A 3 11.58 -51.02 5.78
CA PHE A 3 11.05 -49.90 5.00
C PHE A 3 10.98 -48.67 5.90
N TYR A 4 11.82 -47.67 5.63
CA TYR A 4 11.67 -46.34 6.21
C TYR A 4 10.79 -45.52 5.26
N THR A 5 9.54 -45.35 5.63
CA THR A 5 8.62 -44.43 4.96
C THR A 5 9.02 -43.01 5.37
N VAL A 6 9.78 -42.33 4.53
CA VAL A 6 10.01 -40.88 4.68
C VAL A 6 8.71 -40.19 4.27
N ALA A 7 7.87 -39.89 5.25
CA ALA A 7 6.75 -38.98 5.08
C ALA A 7 7.34 -37.56 4.93
N LEU A 8 7.50 -37.12 3.67
CA LEU A 8 7.73 -35.72 3.35
C LEU A 8 6.47 -34.94 3.72
N LEU A 9 6.45 -34.43 4.96
CA LEU A 9 5.58 -33.35 5.39
C LEU A 9 6.00 -32.07 4.64
N LEU A 10 5.54 -31.94 3.39
CA LEU A 10 5.44 -30.63 2.73
C LEU A 10 4.35 -29.85 3.48
N GLN A 11 4.76 -29.20 4.57
CA GLN A 11 3.98 -28.18 5.24
C GLN A 11 3.76 -27.04 4.23
N SER A 12 2.59 -27.07 3.60
CA SER A 12 1.79 -25.95 3.11
C SER A 12 2.50 -24.59 3.13
N VAL A 13 3.22 -24.26 2.06
CA VAL A 13 3.64 -22.88 1.82
C VAL A 13 2.41 -22.17 1.23
N SER A 14 1.78 -21.30 2.02
CA SER A 14 0.58 -20.56 1.64
C SER A 14 0.75 -19.81 0.31
N PHE A 15 -0.08 -20.19 -0.67
CA PHE A 15 -0.19 -19.62 -2.02
C PHE A 15 -0.85 -18.21 -2.07
N SER A 16 -0.53 -17.27 -1.17
CA SER A 16 -1.04 -15.88 -1.30
C SER A 16 -0.02 -14.92 -1.95
N ALA A 17 1.29 -15.16 -1.79
CA ALA A 17 2.35 -14.24 -2.23
C ALA A 17 2.48 -14.05 -3.76
N ALA A 18 1.78 -14.84 -4.58
CA ALA A 18 1.87 -14.76 -6.03
C ALA A 18 1.17 -13.52 -6.60
N ASN A 19 0.10 -13.03 -5.96
CA ASN A 19 -0.71 -12.00 -6.59
C ASN A 19 -0.02 -10.62 -6.50
N LEU A 20 0.52 -10.24 -5.33
CA LEU A 20 1.13 -8.91 -5.15
C LEU A 20 2.39 -8.71 -6.01
N ALA A 21 3.18 -9.76 -6.22
CA ALA A 21 4.40 -9.67 -7.01
C ALA A 21 4.16 -9.14 -8.44
N HIS A 22 3.00 -9.45 -9.03
CA HIS A 22 2.62 -8.93 -10.35
C HIS A 22 2.36 -7.42 -10.36
N TYR A 23 2.00 -6.83 -9.22
CA TYR A 23 1.72 -5.40 -9.07
C TYR A 23 2.90 -4.62 -8.47
N GLN A 24 4.01 -5.30 -8.17
CA GLN A 24 5.21 -4.69 -7.58
C GLN A 24 6.32 -4.38 -8.61
N LEU A 25 7.10 -3.35 -8.29
CA LEU A 25 8.42 -3.07 -8.86
C LEU A 25 9.49 -3.21 -7.78
N TYR A 26 10.74 -3.40 -8.20
CA TYR A 26 11.89 -3.31 -7.30
C TYR A 26 12.02 -1.91 -6.73
N ASP A 27 12.47 -1.83 -5.48
CA ASP A 27 12.77 -0.56 -4.84
C ASP A 27 13.72 0.30 -5.69
N ILE A 28 13.49 1.60 -5.64
CA ILE A 28 14.34 2.62 -6.25
C ILE A 28 14.48 3.78 -5.26
N GLN A 29 15.37 4.72 -5.54
CA GLN A 29 15.53 5.91 -4.72
C GLN A 29 14.21 6.70 -4.67
N ASP A 30 13.78 7.15 -3.48
CA ASP A 30 12.48 7.81 -3.30
C ASP A 30 12.29 9.04 -4.19
N HIS A 31 13.38 9.76 -4.51
CA HIS A 31 13.31 10.93 -5.38
C HIS A 31 12.95 10.64 -6.84
N LEU A 32 12.98 9.37 -7.24
CA LEU A 32 12.60 8.89 -8.56
C LEU A 32 11.18 8.28 -8.59
N LYS A 33 10.52 8.15 -7.43
CA LYS A 33 9.19 7.53 -7.34
C LYS A 33 8.11 8.54 -7.73
N SER A 34 7.17 8.08 -8.55
CA SER A 34 6.00 8.84 -8.96
C SER A 34 4.75 7.97 -8.98
N PHE A 35 3.63 8.53 -8.53
CA PHE A 35 2.35 7.83 -8.42
C PHE A 35 1.24 8.66 -9.04
N ARG A 36 0.36 8.03 -9.82
CA ARG A 36 -0.87 8.61 -10.32
C ARG A 36 -2.05 8.14 -9.50
N CYS A 37 -2.70 9.09 -8.84
CA CYS A 37 -3.88 8.89 -8.01
C CYS A 37 -5.02 9.75 -8.56
N LEU A 38 -6.11 9.14 -9.02
CA LEU A 38 -7.20 9.87 -9.69
C LEU A 38 -6.61 10.74 -10.83
N ASP A 39 -6.84 12.04 -10.81
CA ASP A 39 -6.31 13.00 -11.80
C ASP A 39 -5.01 13.69 -11.37
N GLN A 40 -4.42 13.29 -10.24
CA GLN A 40 -3.20 13.89 -9.68
C GLN A 40 -1.98 12.98 -9.84
N ILE A 41 -0.80 13.61 -10.00
CA ILE A 41 0.50 12.93 -9.97
C ILE A 41 1.26 13.40 -8.74
N PHE A 42 1.58 12.47 -7.85
CA PHE A 42 2.44 12.65 -6.71
C PHE A 42 3.86 12.24 -7.07
N ASN A 43 4.77 13.21 -7.16
CA ASN A 43 6.20 12.97 -7.28
C ASN A 43 6.90 13.22 -5.93
N TYR A 44 8.20 12.99 -5.85
CA TYR A 44 8.97 13.16 -4.63
C TYR A 44 8.81 14.54 -3.97
N HIS A 45 8.85 15.63 -4.75
CA HIS A 45 8.72 16.98 -4.20
C HIS A 45 7.37 17.21 -3.51
N GLY A 46 6.29 16.66 -4.08
CA GLY A 46 4.97 16.70 -3.45
C GLY A 46 4.84 15.78 -2.22
N LEU A 47 5.74 14.82 -2.04
CA LEU A 47 5.68 13.83 -0.97
C LEU A 47 6.74 14.03 0.11
N GLU A 48 7.75 14.87 -0.09
CA GLU A 48 8.92 14.96 0.78
C GLU A 48 8.55 15.33 2.23
N SER A 49 7.72 16.36 2.40
CA SER A 49 7.26 16.78 3.73
C SER A 49 6.42 15.69 4.42
N HIS A 50 5.56 15.01 3.65
CA HIS A 50 4.73 13.91 4.15
C HIS A 50 5.57 12.68 4.51
N ARG A 51 6.60 12.34 3.72
CA ARG A 51 7.54 11.27 4.01
C ARG A 51 8.32 11.53 5.29
N LEU A 52 8.84 12.76 5.46
CA LEU A 52 9.54 13.16 6.68
C LEU A 52 8.64 13.06 7.92
N MET A 53 7.37 13.48 7.80
CA MET A 53 6.41 13.36 8.89
C MET A 53 6.01 11.91 9.18
N ALA A 54 5.78 11.11 8.13
CA ALA A 54 5.50 9.68 8.26
C ALA A 54 6.66 8.97 8.98
N TYR A 55 7.91 9.26 8.61
CA TYR A 55 9.09 8.70 9.27
C TYR A 55 9.15 9.07 10.76
N ARG A 56 8.91 10.33 11.12
CA ARG A 56 8.84 10.75 12.54
C ARG A 56 7.76 10.01 13.33
N TYR A 57 6.61 9.76 12.71
CA TYR A 57 5.52 9.02 13.35
C TYR A 57 5.80 7.52 13.43
N LEU A 58 6.53 6.98 12.46
CA LEU A 58 7.03 5.60 12.49
C LEU A 58 7.96 5.40 13.69
N ASP A 59 8.97 6.27 13.84
CA ASP A 59 9.92 6.23 14.96
C ASP A 59 9.24 6.37 16.33
N ALA A 60 8.15 7.15 16.39
CA ALA A 60 7.34 7.32 17.59
C ALA A 60 6.33 6.17 17.84
N GLY A 61 6.27 5.15 16.97
CA GLY A 61 5.33 4.03 17.08
C GLY A 61 3.86 4.43 16.90
N ARG A 62 3.59 5.51 16.16
CA ARG A 62 2.25 6.09 15.99
C ARG A 62 1.55 5.68 14.70
N LEU A 63 2.24 4.99 13.80
CA LEU A 63 1.63 4.52 12.56
C LEU A 63 1.02 3.14 12.70
N THR A 64 -0.11 2.94 12.04
CA THR A 64 -0.75 1.63 11.92
C THR A 64 -0.02 0.79 10.89
N GLU A 65 0.35 -0.43 11.25
CA GLU A 65 0.93 -1.42 10.34
C GLU A 65 -0.14 -1.93 9.36
N ILE A 66 0.23 -2.09 8.08
CA ILE A 66 -0.54 -2.80 7.07
C ILE A 66 0.23 -4.03 6.61
N THR A 67 -0.44 -5.18 6.64
CA THR A 67 0.15 -6.46 6.25
C THR A 67 0.08 -6.68 4.74
N ILE A 68 1.00 -7.50 4.20
CA ILE A 68 0.98 -7.90 2.79
C ILE A 68 -0.39 -8.46 2.35
N PRO A 69 -1.05 -9.38 3.11
CA PRO A 69 -2.38 -9.87 2.74
C PRO A 69 -3.45 -8.77 2.66
N GLN A 70 -3.37 -7.72 3.50
CA GLN A 70 -4.29 -6.58 3.43
C GLN A 70 -4.04 -5.73 2.19
N ILE A 71 -2.77 -5.56 1.77
CA ILE A 71 -2.43 -4.91 0.51
C ILE A 71 -2.92 -5.75 -0.69
N GLU A 72 -2.77 -7.08 -0.62
CA GLU A 72 -3.26 -8.01 -1.65
C GLU A 72 -4.77 -7.89 -1.87
N VAL A 73 -5.55 -7.73 -0.81
CA VAL A 73 -7.00 -7.50 -0.92
C VAL A 73 -7.30 -6.26 -1.75
N LYS A 74 -6.52 -5.20 -1.61
CA LYS A 74 -6.72 -3.91 -2.27
C LYS A 74 -6.34 -3.94 -3.76
N VAL A 75 -5.38 -4.78 -4.16
CA VAL A 75 -4.97 -4.90 -5.57
C VAL A 75 -5.82 -5.86 -6.39
N ARG A 76 -6.59 -6.77 -5.75
CA ARG A 76 -7.39 -7.79 -6.47
C ARG A 76 -8.39 -7.22 -7.48
N ASN A 77 -8.83 -5.99 -7.27
CA ASN A 77 -9.80 -5.32 -8.14
C ASN A 77 -9.14 -4.47 -9.24
N LEU A 78 -7.80 -4.44 -9.31
CA LEU A 78 -7.07 -3.68 -10.32
C LEU A 78 -6.83 -4.51 -11.59
N PRO A 79 -6.96 -3.89 -12.78
CA PRO A 79 -6.59 -4.53 -14.03
C PRO A 79 -5.16 -5.08 -13.97
N HIS A 80 -4.97 -6.31 -14.47
CA HIS A 80 -3.64 -6.91 -14.58
C HIS A 80 -2.68 -6.01 -15.38
N GLY A 81 -1.42 -5.99 -14.96
CA GLY A 81 -0.34 -5.22 -15.61
C GLY A 81 -0.09 -3.83 -15.02
N ARG A 82 -0.95 -3.33 -14.11
CA ARG A 82 -0.66 -2.09 -13.37
C ARG A 82 0.35 -2.35 -12.26
N LYS A 83 1.37 -1.50 -12.18
CA LYS A 83 2.30 -1.46 -11.04
C LYS A 83 1.83 -0.40 -10.06
N VAL A 84 1.78 -0.73 -8.77
CA VAL A 84 1.19 0.16 -7.74
C VAL A 84 2.03 0.27 -6.48
N MET A 85 3.06 -0.58 -6.35
CA MET A 85 3.88 -0.63 -5.15
C MET A 85 5.34 -0.92 -5.49
N TYR A 86 6.25 -0.18 -4.88
CA TYR A 86 7.65 -0.55 -4.80
C TYR A 86 7.83 -1.50 -3.62
N LYS A 87 8.40 -2.67 -3.87
CA LYS A 87 8.77 -3.62 -2.83
C LYS A 87 10.01 -3.11 -2.12
N SER A 88 10.01 -3.08 -0.79
CA SER A 88 11.19 -2.70 0.00
C SER A 88 12.41 -3.54 -0.41
N SER A 89 13.55 -2.87 -0.53
CA SER A 89 14.84 -3.51 -0.80
C SER A 89 15.32 -4.37 0.38
N VAL A 90 14.81 -4.11 1.59
CA VAL A 90 15.17 -4.86 2.80
C VAL A 90 14.21 -6.05 3.00
N PRO A 91 14.72 -7.29 3.06
CA PRO A 91 13.91 -8.47 3.32
C PRO A 91 13.20 -8.39 4.68
N GLY A 92 11.91 -8.74 4.71
CA GLY A 92 11.12 -8.75 5.94
C GLY A 92 10.65 -7.37 6.42
N SER A 93 10.82 -6.31 5.60
CA SER A 93 10.25 -4.99 5.91
C SER A 93 8.75 -5.07 6.16
N ARG A 94 8.33 -4.34 7.20
CA ARG A 94 6.92 -4.09 7.51
C ARG A 94 6.46 -2.80 6.85
N TYR A 95 5.16 -2.63 6.65
CA TYR A 95 4.59 -1.47 5.97
C TYR A 95 3.62 -0.73 6.89
N TYR A 96 3.57 0.59 6.77
CA TYR A 96 2.82 1.45 7.67
C TYR A 96 2.05 2.53 6.92
N LEU A 97 0.89 2.90 7.47
CA LEU A 97 -0.04 3.84 6.86
C LEU A 97 0.13 5.23 7.48
N TYR A 98 0.34 6.24 6.63
CA TYR A 98 0.31 7.64 7.01
C TYR A 98 -0.75 8.39 6.20
N SER A 99 -1.73 8.99 6.88
CA SER A 99 -2.80 9.74 6.22
C SER A 99 -2.35 11.14 5.85
N MET A 100 -2.59 11.51 4.59
CA MET A 100 -2.40 12.82 4.00
C MET A 100 -3.78 13.36 3.62
N ARG A 101 -4.08 14.58 4.04
CA ARG A 101 -5.33 15.23 3.68
C ARG A 101 -5.31 15.59 2.19
N GLY A 102 -6.35 15.20 1.45
CA GLY A 102 -6.59 15.65 0.09
C GLY A 102 -7.52 16.86 0.05
N ASP A 103 -8.00 17.19 -1.14
CA ASP A 103 -8.98 18.26 -1.32
C ASP A 103 -10.38 17.76 -0.91
N ASP A 104 -11.15 18.59 -0.21
CA ASP A 104 -12.52 18.27 0.20
C ASP A 104 -13.51 18.90 -0.80
N ASP A 105 -14.57 18.18 -1.16
CA ASP A 105 -15.76 18.78 -1.80
C ASP A 105 -16.96 18.79 -0.83
N LEU A 106 -18.11 19.34 -1.25
CA LEU A 106 -19.29 19.51 -0.39
C LEU A 106 -19.88 18.19 0.15
N VAL A 107 -19.59 17.04 -0.47
CA VAL A 107 -20.24 15.74 -0.18
C VAL A 107 -19.23 14.58 -0.04
N THR A 108 -17.99 14.79 -0.50
CA THR A 108 -16.93 13.79 -0.59
C THR A 108 -15.65 14.32 0.02
N PHE A 109 -15.06 13.51 0.91
CA PHE A 109 -13.77 13.77 1.53
C PHE A 109 -12.73 12.88 0.86
N TYR A 110 -11.74 13.49 0.21
CA TYR A 110 -10.62 12.77 -0.39
C TYR A 110 -9.44 12.79 0.56
N ASN A 111 -8.96 11.60 0.93
CA ASN A 111 -7.70 11.43 1.64
C ASN A 111 -6.76 10.57 0.81
N TYR A 112 -5.47 10.81 0.96
CA TYR A 112 -4.44 9.94 0.43
C TYR A 112 -3.73 9.26 1.58
N ILE A 113 -3.40 7.99 1.42
CA ILE A 113 -2.65 7.21 2.41
C ILE A 113 -1.31 6.86 1.80
N LEU A 114 -0.26 7.44 2.36
CA LEU A 114 1.11 7.09 2.06
C LEU A 114 1.46 5.79 2.79
N ILE A 115 1.92 4.80 2.02
CA ILE A 115 2.43 3.54 2.56
C ILE A 115 3.94 3.63 2.55
N ILE A 116 4.56 3.62 3.74
CA ILE A 116 6.02 3.58 3.90
C ILE A 116 6.46 2.23 4.47
N ASP A 117 7.67 1.82 4.16
CA ASP A 117 8.26 0.64 4.80
C ASP A 117 8.82 0.99 6.20
N SER A 118 9.29 -0.03 6.91
CA SER A 118 9.90 0.11 8.25
C SER A 118 11.19 0.92 8.27
N HIS A 119 11.73 1.33 7.12
CA HIS A 119 12.92 2.17 6.97
C HIS A 119 12.56 3.59 6.53
N GLY A 120 11.27 3.90 6.39
CA GLY A 120 10.79 5.23 5.98
C GLY A 120 10.81 5.48 4.48
N HIS A 121 10.98 4.44 3.65
CA HIS A 121 10.93 4.54 2.20
C HIS A 121 9.50 4.49 1.69
N ILE A 122 9.22 5.29 0.66
CA ILE A 122 7.89 5.35 0.05
C ILE A 122 7.65 4.06 -0.73
N SER A 123 6.63 3.29 -0.35
CA SER A 123 6.29 2.04 -1.00
C SER A 123 5.11 2.18 -1.96
N ALA A 124 4.05 2.88 -1.57
CA ALA A 124 2.83 3.05 -2.36
C ALA A 124 2.02 4.26 -1.88
N ILE A 125 1.03 4.66 -2.67
CA ILE A 125 -0.03 5.60 -2.26
C ILE A 125 -1.38 4.95 -2.53
N MET A 126 -2.33 5.17 -1.64
CA MET A 126 -3.73 4.76 -1.79
C MET A 126 -4.62 5.98 -1.71
N ALA A 127 -5.50 6.17 -2.69
CA ALA A 127 -6.58 7.15 -2.61
C ALA A 127 -7.74 6.55 -1.80
N GLN A 128 -8.31 7.36 -0.92
CA GLN A 128 -9.48 7.02 -0.11
C GLN A 128 -10.53 8.12 -0.25
N ASP A 129 -11.65 7.82 -0.89
CA ASP A 129 -12.82 8.68 -0.94
C ASP A 129 -13.85 8.22 0.08
N THR A 130 -14.38 9.18 0.83
CA THR A 130 -15.47 8.98 1.79
C THR A 130 -16.65 9.83 1.39
N SER A 131 -17.76 9.20 1.02
CA SER A 131 -18.99 9.89 0.62
C SER A 131 -20.13 9.63 1.59
N PHE A 132 -21.01 10.61 1.72
CA PHE A 132 -22.20 10.54 2.58
C PHE A 132 -23.46 10.45 1.72
N GLN A 133 -24.24 9.37 1.89
CA GLN A 133 -25.55 9.28 1.26
C GLN A 133 -26.62 10.02 2.09
N ILE A 134 -27.15 11.12 1.54
CA ILE A 134 -28.16 11.96 2.21
C ILE A 134 -29.51 11.24 2.32
N ALA A 135 -29.85 10.38 1.35
CA ALA A 135 -31.14 9.68 1.29
C ALA A 135 -31.23 8.48 2.26
N ALA A 136 -30.10 7.91 2.69
CA ALA A 136 -30.00 6.84 3.67
C ALA A 136 -28.65 6.97 4.38
N PRO A 137 -28.58 7.39 5.67
CA PRO A 137 -27.32 7.71 6.32
C PRO A 137 -26.39 6.50 6.35
N SER A 138 -25.47 6.47 5.41
CA SER A 138 -24.45 5.45 5.27
C SER A 138 -23.17 6.12 4.80
N ILE A 139 -22.06 5.70 5.38
CA ILE A 139 -20.72 6.14 5.00
C ILE A 139 -20.19 5.11 4.03
N ILE A 140 -19.94 5.52 2.79
CA ILE A 140 -19.28 4.69 1.79
C ILE A 140 -17.82 5.12 1.74
N ARG A 141 -16.92 4.16 1.92
CA ARG A 141 -15.47 4.37 1.80
C ARG A 141 -14.96 3.50 0.68
N ASN A 142 -14.39 4.12 -0.35
CA ASN A 142 -13.66 3.39 -1.38
C ASN A 142 -12.16 3.66 -1.22
N GLU A 143 -11.36 2.63 -1.47
CA GLU A 143 -9.91 2.67 -1.29
C GLU A 143 -9.25 2.03 -2.50
N ASN A 144 -8.43 2.79 -3.21
CA ASN A 144 -7.78 2.36 -4.45
C ASN A 144 -6.28 2.69 -4.43
N LEU A 145 -5.45 1.70 -4.72
CA LEU A 145 -4.01 1.91 -4.85
C LEU A 145 -3.70 2.69 -6.13
N CYS A 146 -2.83 3.69 -5.99
CA CYS A 146 -2.37 4.52 -7.08
C CYS A 146 -1.36 3.78 -7.95
N THR A 147 -1.35 4.09 -9.25
CA THR A 147 -0.44 3.43 -10.19
C THR A 147 0.90 4.16 -10.27
N ILE A 148 1.99 3.42 -10.38
CA ILE A 148 3.33 3.95 -10.64
C ILE A 148 3.37 4.49 -12.08
N VAL A 149 4.04 5.64 -12.27
CA VAL A 149 4.27 6.30 -13.57
C VAL A 149 5.74 6.37 -13.87
#